data_AF-A0A142W131-F1
#
_entry.id   AF-A0A142W131-F1
#
_cell.length_a   1.000
_cell.length_b   1.000
_cell.length_c   1.000
_cell.angle_alpha   90.00
_cell.angle_beta   90.00
_cell.angle_gamma   90.00
#
_symmetry.space_group_name_H-M   'P 1'
#
loop_
_entity.id
_entity.type
_entity.pdbx_description
1 polymer ?
#
loop_
_entity_poly.entity_id
_entity_poly.type
_entity_poly.pdbx_seq_one_letter_code
_entity_poly.pdbx_strand_id
1 'polypeptide(L)'
;MDVAPISFDFGGRLEGFEEYLSDEQFAVAVARLADRAADEARRLAAMFSSLPDTAEILLEQARTEARQAPTHPSWMLYNAGVAAGLVGRNDEAAEMFGRVLNGSGDQTSMLHLKAERMSNLASDAATLRQAAASTIAQQRETLRLSPWDASQL
;
A
#
# COMPACT_ATOMS: atom_id res chain seq x y z
N MET A 1 16.46 -11.96 -8.31
CA MET A 1 15.00 -11.80 -8.52
C MET A 1 14.74 -10.30 -8.39
N ASP A 2 14.13 -9.67 -9.39
CA ASP A 2 13.82 -8.24 -9.30
C ASP A 2 12.73 -8.05 -8.24
N VAL A 3 13.07 -7.42 -7.11
CA VAL A 3 12.10 -7.19 -6.04
C VAL A 3 11.16 -6.11 -6.55
N ALA A 4 9.90 -6.48 -6.75
CA ALA A 4 8.86 -5.61 -7.28
C ALA A 4 8.91 -4.20 -6.65
N PRO A 5 8.56 -3.14 -7.42
CA PRO A 5 8.68 -1.74 -7.00
C PRO A 5 7.97 -1.46 -5.67
N ILE A 6 8.27 -0.30 -5.09
CA ILE A 6 7.55 0.22 -3.91
C ILE A 6 6.05 0.14 -4.22
N SER A 7 5.30 -0.52 -3.34
CA SER A 7 3.86 -0.70 -3.51
C SER A 7 3.16 -0.33 -2.22
N PHE A 8 1.96 0.18 -2.37
CA PHE A 8 1.02 0.45 -1.30
C PHE A 8 -0.31 -0.20 -1.69
N ASP A 9 -0.91 -0.94 -0.76
CA ASP A 9 -2.23 -1.55 -0.95
C ASP A 9 -3.08 -1.34 0.31
N PHE A 10 -4.27 -0.80 0.15
CA PHE A 10 -5.21 -0.59 1.25
C PHE A 10 -6.64 -0.76 0.75
N GLY A 11 -7.43 -1.45 1.57
CA GLY A 11 -8.80 -1.77 1.28
C GLY A 11 -8.96 -3.25 0.99
N GLY A 12 -10.01 -3.56 0.24
CA GLY A 12 -10.35 -4.93 -0.08
C GLY A 12 -11.35 -4.98 -1.21
N ARG A 13 -11.82 -6.19 -1.48
CA ARG A 13 -12.82 -6.42 -2.51
C ARG A 13 -14.17 -5.80 -2.08
N LEU A 14 -14.75 -4.95 -2.93
CA LEU A 14 -16.02 -4.26 -2.66
C LEU A 14 -17.26 -5.15 -2.75
N GLU A 15 -17.29 -6.08 -3.72
CA GLU A 15 -18.39 -7.02 -3.93
C GLU A 15 -17.87 -8.43 -4.20
N GLY A 16 -18.72 -9.44 -3.97
CA GLY A 16 -18.45 -10.80 -4.42
C GLY A 16 -18.45 -10.94 -5.94
N PHE A 17 -18.34 -12.17 -6.42
CA PHE A 17 -18.54 -12.48 -7.82
C PHE A 17 -20.03 -12.64 -8.10
N GLU A 18 -20.50 -12.09 -9.22
CA GLU A 18 -21.84 -12.38 -9.75
C GLU A 18 -21.72 -13.22 -11.02
N GLU A 19 -22.57 -14.24 -11.13
CA GLU A 19 -22.67 -15.07 -12.34
C GLU A 19 -23.39 -14.28 -13.43
N TYR A 20 -22.92 -14.41 -14.67
CA TYR A 20 -23.55 -13.79 -15.82
C TYR A 20 -24.79 -14.58 -16.24
N LEU A 21 -25.96 -13.94 -16.23
CA LEU A 21 -27.22 -14.58 -16.60
C LEU A 21 -27.84 -13.99 -17.86
N SER A 22 -27.78 -12.66 -18.03
CA SER A 22 -28.23 -11.96 -19.23
C SER A 22 -27.58 -10.57 -19.34
N ASP A 23 -27.67 -9.94 -20.52
CA ASP A 23 -27.19 -8.58 -20.73
C ASP A 23 -27.89 -7.57 -19.81
N GLU A 24 -29.19 -7.74 -19.57
CA GLU A 24 -29.96 -6.85 -18.69
C GLU A 24 -29.52 -6.94 -17.23
N GLN A 25 -29.32 -8.16 -16.69
CA GLN A 25 -28.80 -8.33 -15.33
C GLN A 25 -27.36 -7.79 -15.22
N PHE A 26 -26.52 -8.10 -16.21
CA PHE A 26 -25.14 -7.64 -16.24
C PHE A 26 -25.04 -6.12 -16.28
N ALA A 27 -25.85 -5.45 -17.10
CA ALA A 27 -25.87 -3.99 -17.17
C ALA A 27 -26.20 -3.35 -15.80
N VAL A 28 -27.17 -3.91 -15.06
CA VAL A 28 -27.51 -3.45 -13.70
C VAL A 28 -26.35 -3.69 -12.72
N ALA A 29 -25.75 -4.88 -12.75
CA ALA A 29 -24.64 -5.23 -11.87
C ALA A 29 -23.41 -4.34 -12.11
N VAL A 30 -23.07 -4.07 -13.37
CA VAL A 30 -21.96 -3.19 -13.74
C VAL A 30 -22.20 -1.75 -13.28
N ALA A 31 -23.41 -1.21 -13.49
CA ALA A 31 -23.75 0.13 -13.02
C ALA A 31 -23.61 0.25 -11.49
N ARG A 32 -24.14 -0.72 -10.75
CA ARG A 32 -24.03 -0.76 -9.28
C ARG A 32 -22.57 -0.85 -8.81
N LEU A 33 -21.77 -1.72 -9.43
CA LEU A 33 -20.35 -1.86 -9.11
C LEU A 33 -19.59 -0.56 -9.40
N ALA A 34 -19.89 0.11 -10.51
CA ALA A 34 -19.27 1.39 -10.87
C ALA A 34 -19.60 2.48 -9.85
N ASP A 35 -20.86 2.59 -9.41
CA ASP A 35 -21.27 3.54 -8.38
C ASP A 35 -20.55 3.29 -7.05
N ARG A 36 -20.49 2.02 -6.60
CA ARG A 36 -19.79 1.64 -5.37
C ARG A 36 -18.29 1.88 -5.45
N ALA A 37 -17.67 1.60 -6.60
CA ALA A 37 -16.26 1.90 -6.82
C ALA A 37 -15.99 3.41 -6.76
N ALA A 38 -16.88 4.23 -7.32
CA ALA A 38 -16.77 5.68 -7.25
C ALA A 38 -16.92 6.22 -5.81
N ASP A 39 -17.86 5.66 -5.04
CA ASP A 39 -18.02 5.98 -3.61
C ASP A 39 -16.77 5.59 -2.81
N GLU A 40 -16.23 4.39 -3.03
CA GLU A 40 -15.03 3.94 -2.34
C GLU A 40 -13.82 4.80 -2.69
N ALA A 41 -13.64 5.17 -3.97
CA ALA A 41 -12.57 6.05 -4.38
C ALA A 41 -12.65 7.42 -3.67
N ARG A 42 -13.86 8.00 -3.56
CA ARG A 42 -14.07 9.24 -2.79
C ARG A 42 -13.76 9.07 -1.31
N ARG A 43 -14.19 7.95 -0.71
CA ARG A 43 -13.93 7.63 0.69
C ARG A 43 -12.44 7.50 0.97
N LEU A 44 -11.70 6.76 0.13
CA LEU A 44 -10.26 6.58 0.24
C LEU A 44 -9.50 7.90 0.05
N ALA A 45 -9.91 8.73 -0.92
CA ALA A 45 -9.32 10.04 -1.13
C ALA A 45 -9.54 10.98 0.07
N ALA A 46 -10.70 10.92 0.72
CA ALA A 46 -10.97 11.69 1.92
C ALA A 46 -10.21 11.17 3.15
N MET A 47 -10.00 9.85 3.23
CA MET A 47 -9.27 9.19 4.32
C MET A 47 -7.77 9.45 4.25
N PHE A 48 -7.18 9.38 3.05
CA PHE A 48 -5.75 9.56 2.81
C PHE A 48 -5.47 10.97 2.28
N SER A 49 -5.80 11.97 3.09
CA SER A 49 -5.68 13.39 2.74
C SER A 49 -4.25 13.89 2.65
N SER A 50 -3.31 13.26 3.36
CA SER A 50 -1.89 13.62 3.36
C SER A 50 -1.01 12.42 3.72
N LEU A 51 0.30 12.51 3.43
CA LEU A 51 1.25 11.47 3.83
C LEU A 51 1.33 11.28 5.36
N PRO A 52 1.39 12.35 6.19
CA PRO A 52 1.32 12.21 7.65
C PRO A 52 0.05 11.52 8.14
N ASP A 53 -1.12 11.92 7.64
CA ASP A 53 -2.40 11.31 8.06
C ASP A 53 -2.46 9.83 7.65
N THR A 54 -1.95 9.53 6.45
CA THR A 54 -1.84 8.15 5.94
C THR A 54 -0.95 7.30 6.84
N ALA A 55 0.20 7.82 7.27
CA ALA A 55 1.09 7.11 8.18
C ALA A 55 0.40 6.80 9.51
N GLU A 56 -0.32 7.75 10.10
CA GLU A 56 -1.07 7.54 11.35
C GLU A 56 -2.12 6.43 11.22
N ILE A 57 -2.94 6.50 10.18
CA ILE A 57 -4.01 5.52 9.93
C ILE A 57 -3.43 4.11 9.82
N LEU A 58 -2.37 3.95 9.02
CA LEU A 58 -1.79 2.64 8.76
C LEU A 58 -1.04 2.09 9.96
N LEU A 59 -0.32 2.93 10.71
CA LEU A 59 0.34 2.52 11.95
C LEU A 59 -0.68 2.02 12.98
N GLU A 60 -1.78 2.75 13.18
CA GLU A 60 -2.81 2.31 14.13
C GLU A 60 -3.52 1.02 13.67
N GLN A 61 -3.81 0.90 12.38
CA GLN A 61 -4.39 -0.31 11.82
C GLN A 61 -3.44 -1.51 11.97
N ALA A 62 -2.16 -1.34 11.65
CA ALA A 62 -1.14 -2.38 11.80
C ALA A 62 -0.98 -2.82 13.26
N ARG A 63 -0.99 -1.87 14.20
CA ARG A 63 -0.97 -2.14 15.65
C ARG A 63 -2.23 -2.87 16.12
N THR A 64 -3.39 -2.53 15.57
CA THR A 64 -4.66 -3.20 15.89
C THR A 64 -4.67 -4.66 15.39
N GLU A 65 -4.32 -4.88 14.13
CA GLU A 65 -4.22 -6.23 13.57
C GLU A 65 -3.21 -7.10 14.32
N ALA A 66 -2.05 -6.51 14.63
CA ALA A 66 -1.02 -7.13 15.44
C ALA A 66 -1.50 -7.63 16.82
N ARG A 67 -2.42 -6.89 17.46
CA ARG A 67 -3.01 -7.29 18.75
C ARG A 67 -4.01 -8.43 18.58
N GLN A 68 -4.73 -8.47 17.45
CA GLN A 68 -5.79 -9.45 17.19
C GLN A 68 -5.24 -10.79 16.65
N ALA A 69 -4.20 -10.74 15.82
CA ALA A 69 -3.61 -11.91 15.17
C ALA A 69 -2.07 -11.82 15.21
N PRO A 70 -1.44 -12.11 16.36
CA PRO A 70 -0.01 -11.87 16.57
C PRO A 70 0.92 -12.80 15.74
N THR A 71 0.40 -13.88 15.15
CA THR A 71 1.22 -14.97 14.59
C THR A 71 1.47 -14.89 13.08
N HIS A 72 1.06 -13.84 12.37
CA HIS A 72 1.35 -13.72 10.94
C HIS A 72 1.82 -12.32 10.55
N PRO A 73 2.96 -12.19 9.85
CA PRO A 73 3.35 -10.92 9.24
C PRO A 73 2.32 -10.58 8.16
N SER A 74 1.64 -9.45 8.32
CA SER A 74 0.63 -8.98 7.36
C SER A 74 1.21 -7.93 6.41
N TRP A 75 0.58 -7.82 5.24
CA TRP A 75 0.83 -6.72 4.32
C TRP A 75 0.60 -5.35 4.97
N MET A 76 -0.27 -5.27 5.98
CA MET A 76 -0.53 -4.02 6.70
C MET A 76 0.70 -3.50 7.46
N LEU A 77 1.47 -4.38 8.12
CA LEU A 77 2.75 -3.98 8.75
C LEU A 77 3.71 -3.43 7.70
N TYR A 78 3.83 -4.08 6.54
CA TYR A 78 4.66 -3.59 5.44
C TYR A 78 4.20 -2.19 4.96
N ASN A 79 2.91 -2.01 4.69
CA ASN A 79 2.36 -0.74 4.22
C ASN A 79 2.54 0.40 5.24
N ALA A 80 2.32 0.10 6.53
CA ALA A 80 2.56 1.05 7.63
C ALA A 80 4.04 1.46 7.70
N GLY A 81 4.96 0.50 7.54
CA GLY A 81 6.40 0.78 7.51
C GLY A 81 6.80 1.69 6.35
N VAL A 82 6.24 1.47 5.15
CA VAL A 82 6.48 2.35 3.99
C VAL A 82 5.98 3.76 4.25
N ALA A 83 4.75 3.91 4.75
CA ALA A 83 4.17 5.22 5.03
C ALA A 83 4.94 5.98 6.13
N ALA A 84 5.31 5.29 7.22
CA ALA A 84 6.13 5.85 8.28
C ALA A 84 7.50 6.34 7.76
N GLY A 85 8.18 5.53 6.93
CA GLY A 85 9.45 5.91 6.31
C GLY A 85 9.33 7.13 5.40
N LEU A 86 8.26 7.21 4.60
CA LEU A 86 8.00 8.36 3.71
C LEU A 86 7.83 9.68 4.46
N VAL A 87 7.36 9.65 5.72
CA VAL A 87 7.22 10.86 6.56
C VAL A 87 8.40 11.06 7.52
N GLY A 88 9.43 10.21 7.46
CA GLY A 88 10.64 10.30 8.28
C GLY A 88 10.50 9.76 9.71
N ARG A 89 9.49 8.93 9.95
CA ARG A 89 9.32 8.19 11.21
C ARG A 89 10.10 6.89 11.16
N ASN A 90 11.42 7.02 11.06
CA ASN A 90 12.32 5.90 10.75
C ASN A 90 12.26 4.78 11.82
N ASP A 91 12.10 5.14 13.10
CA ASP A 91 11.99 4.17 14.19
C ASP A 91 10.72 3.33 14.08
N GLU A 92 9.57 3.96 13.80
CA GLU A 92 8.30 3.26 13.59
C GLU A 92 8.36 2.41 12.31
N ALA A 93 9.00 2.91 11.24
CA ALA A 93 9.22 2.14 10.02
C ALA A 93 10.06 0.88 10.29
N ALA A 94 11.16 1.03 11.02
CA ALA A 94 12.05 -0.06 11.40
C ALA A 94 11.33 -1.09 12.29
N GLU A 95 10.48 -0.64 13.24
CA GLU A 95 9.63 -1.52 14.04
C GLU A 95 8.71 -2.36 13.13
N MET A 96 7.97 -1.72 12.23
CA MET A 96 7.02 -2.40 11.36
C MET A 96 7.70 -3.43 10.44
N PHE A 97 8.79 -3.05 9.77
CA PHE A 97 9.54 -3.97 8.91
C PHE A 97 10.21 -5.08 9.71
N GLY A 98 10.76 -4.78 10.90
CA GLY A 98 11.34 -5.77 11.79
C GLY A 98 10.33 -6.86 12.19
N ARG A 99 9.07 -6.49 12.42
CA ARG A 99 8.00 -7.45 12.71
C ARG A 99 7.66 -8.32 11.50
N VAL A 100 7.69 -7.78 10.28
CA VAL A 100 7.51 -8.56 9.05
C VAL A 100 8.66 -9.56 8.87
N LEU A 101 9.90 -9.08 9.01
CA LEU A 101 11.12 -9.86 8.78
C LEU A 101 11.30 -10.98 9.81
N ASN A 102 11.00 -10.71 11.08
CA ASN A 102 11.12 -11.68 12.17
C ASN A 102 9.89 -12.61 12.27
N GLY A 103 8.74 -12.19 11.73
CA GLY A 103 7.51 -12.98 11.73
C GLY A 103 7.39 -13.96 10.56
N SER A 104 8.13 -13.75 9.47
CA SER A 104 8.05 -14.62 8.28
C SER A 104 8.88 -15.88 8.48
N GLY A 105 8.23 -17.05 8.52
CA GLY A 105 8.92 -18.34 8.47
C GLY A 105 9.54 -18.66 7.10
N ASP A 106 9.16 -17.90 6.07
CA ASP A 106 9.69 -18.02 4.71
C ASP A 106 10.42 -16.73 4.30
N GLN A 107 11.75 -16.78 4.34
CA GLN A 107 12.63 -15.68 3.94
C GLN A 107 12.64 -15.46 2.41
N THR A 108 12.11 -16.42 1.64
CA THR A 108 12.01 -16.30 0.18
C THR A 108 10.67 -15.72 -0.27
N SER A 109 9.73 -15.53 0.67
CA SER A 109 8.44 -14.94 0.37
C SER A 109 8.58 -13.50 -0.15
N MET A 110 7.69 -13.12 -1.08
CA MET A 110 7.70 -11.79 -1.68
C MET A 110 7.56 -10.67 -0.63
N LEU A 111 6.75 -10.89 0.42
CA LEU A 111 6.59 -9.93 1.51
C LEU A 111 7.90 -9.75 2.29
N HIS A 112 8.64 -10.83 2.57
CA HIS A 112 9.94 -10.75 3.25
C HIS A 112 10.96 -9.97 2.41
N LEU A 113 11.12 -10.34 1.13
CA LEU A 113 12.05 -9.67 0.22
C LEU A 113 11.73 -8.17 0.05
N LYS A 114 10.44 -7.83 -0.02
CA LYS A 114 9.98 -6.44 -0.03
C LYS A 114 10.30 -5.72 1.27
N ALA A 115 10.01 -6.32 2.42
CA ALA A 115 10.29 -5.71 3.72
C ALA A 115 11.79 -5.48 3.94
N GLU A 116 12.65 -6.42 3.51
CA GLU A 116 14.11 -6.28 3.62
C GLU A 116 14.61 -5.09 2.81
N ARG A 117 14.19 -5.00 1.54
CA ARG A 117 14.50 -3.87 0.67
C ARG A 117 14.03 -2.54 1.27
N MET A 118 12.78 -2.49 1.74
CA MET A 118 12.21 -1.25 2.26
C MET A 118 12.81 -0.83 3.61
N SER A 119 13.16 -1.79 4.47
CA SER A 119 13.86 -1.52 5.74
C SER A 119 15.17 -0.78 5.50
N ASN A 120 15.94 -1.19 4.49
CA ASN A 120 17.18 -0.51 4.12
C ASN A 120 16.94 0.93 3.61
N LEU A 121 15.93 1.13 2.76
CA LEU A 121 15.60 2.45 2.21
C LEU A 121 15.00 3.40 3.25
N ALA A 122 14.15 2.90 4.15
CA ALA A 122 13.42 3.70 5.14
C ALA A 122 14.30 4.23 6.28
N SER A 123 15.57 3.85 6.33
CA SER A 123 16.57 4.44 7.23
C SER A 123 16.83 5.92 6.95
N ASP A 124 16.53 6.39 5.72
CA ASP A 124 16.58 7.79 5.31
C ASP A 124 15.35 8.16 4.47
N ALA A 125 14.53 9.07 5.00
CA ALA A 125 13.33 9.55 4.35
C ALA A 125 13.61 10.17 2.98
N ALA A 126 14.73 10.90 2.82
CA ALA A 126 15.05 11.55 1.56
C ALA A 126 15.35 10.51 0.46
N THR A 127 16.14 9.49 0.79
CA THR A 127 16.42 8.35 -0.09
C THR A 127 15.14 7.61 -0.47
N LEU A 128 14.28 7.33 0.50
CA LEU A 128 13.01 6.64 0.25
C LEU A 128 12.06 7.46 -0.64
N ARG A 129 11.93 8.77 -0.38
CA ARG A 129 11.13 9.68 -1.22
C ARG A 129 11.66 9.75 -2.64
N GLN A 130 12.98 9.83 -2.81
CA GLN A 130 13.60 9.82 -4.13
C GLN A 130 13.32 8.51 -4.87
N ALA A 131 13.41 7.36 -4.19
CA ALA A 131 13.08 6.06 -4.78
C ALA A 131 11.61 5.97 -5.20
N ALA A 132 10.70 6.50 -4.39
CA ALA A 132 9.28 6.57 -4.71
C ALA A 132 9.02 7.49 -5.91
N ALA A 133 9.59 8.69 -5.93
CA ALA A 133 9.46 9.63 -7.04
C ALA A 133 9.99 9.05 -8.37
N SER A 134 11.16 8.40 -8.34
CA SER A 134 11.72 7.72 -9.52
C SER A 134 10.82 6.58 -10.01
N THR A 135 10.24 5.81 -9.09
CA THR A 135 9.28 4.74 -9.42
C THR A 135 8.04 5.33 -10.09
N ILE A 136 7.45 6.39 -9.52
CA ILE A 136 6.28 7.07 -10.08
C ILE A 136 6.58 7.60 -11.48
N ALA A 137 7.71 8.27 -11.68
CA ALA A 137 8.12 8.82 -12.98
C ALA A 137 8.24 7.71 -14.04
N GLN A 138 8.94 6.62 -13.73
CA GLN A 138 9.11 5.48 -14.64
C GLN A 138 7.78 4.81 -15.01
N GLN A 139 6.89 4.62 -14.03
CA GLN A 139 5.58 4.00 -14.30
C GLN A 139 4.70 4.91 -15.15
N ARG A 140 4.72 6.22 -14.90
CA ARG A 140 3.98 7.19 -15.73
C ARG A 140 4.49 7.23 -17.16
N GLU A 141 5.80 7.18 -17.37
CA GLU A 141 6.39 7.08 -18.71
C GLU A 141 5.94 5.80 -19.42
N THR A 142 6.03 4.65 -18.74
CA THR A 142 5.58 3.35 -19.26
C THR A 142 4.11 3.37 -19.67
N LEU A 143 3.27 4.02 -18.87
CA LEU A 143 1.84 4.19 -19.12
C LEU A 143 1.50 5.37 -20.04
N ARG A 144 2.50 6.12 -20.55
CA ARG A 144 2.34 7.32 -21.39
C ARG A 144 1.45 8.40 -20.77
N LEU A 145 1.56 8.55 -19.45
CA LEU A 145 0.89 9.61 -18.70
C LEU A 145 1.78 10.86 -18.64
N SER A 146 1.16 12.04 -18.48
CA SER A 146 1.91 13.30 -18.32
C SER A 146 2.92 13.21 -17.18
N PRO A 147 4.05 13.94 -17.21
CA PRO A 147 4.98 13.99 -16.09
C PRO A 147 4.28 14.38 -14.77
N TRP A 148 4.75 13.83 -13.65
CA TRP A 148 4.23 14.15 -12.32
C TRP A 148 5.22 15.05 -11.58
N ASP A 149 4.68 15.98 -10.80
CA ASP A 149 5.48 16.92 -9.99
C ASP A 149 5.94 16.24 -8.70
N ALA A 150 7.22 15.89 -8.65
CA ALA A 150 7.82 15.21 -7.51
C ALA A 150 7.87 16.06 -6.22
N SER A 151 7.62 17.37 -6.31
CA SER A 151 7.49 18.23 -5.11
C SER A 151 6.24 17.95 -4.29
N GLN A 152 5.33 17.13 -4.83
CA GLN A 152 4.11 16.69 -4.14
C GLN A 152 4.34 15.50 -3.17
N LEU A 153 5.57 14.96 -3.09
CA LEU A 153 5.96 13.92 -2.13
C LEU A 153 6.60 14.50 -0.86
#